data_AF-A0A372Q392-F1
#
_entry.id   AF-A0A372Q392-F1
#
_cell.length_a   1.000
_cell.length_b   1.000
_cell.length_c   1.000
_cell.angle_alpha   90.00
_cell.angle_beta   90.00
_cell.angle_gamma   90.00
#
_symmetry.space_group_name_H-M   'P 1'
#
loop_
_entity.id
_entity.type
_entity.pdbx_description
1 polymer ?
#
loop_
_entity_poly.entity_id
_entity_poly.type
_entity_poly.pdbx_seq_one_letter_code
_entity_poly.pdbx_strand_id
1 'polypeptide(L)' 'MSDKSKTSDKSKYITLNCIIPGEGVNDIFNVTISNANNNRVSSLTEVIKACHPDRF' A
#
# COMPACT_ATOMS: atom_id res chain seq x y z
N MET A 1 -23.26 -4.85 29.67
CA MET A 1 -22.54 -5.55 28.59
C MET A 1 -22.36 -4.55 27.47
N SER A 2 -21.11 -4.21 27.12
CA SER A 2 -20.82 -3.41 25.93
C SER A 2 -19.73 -4.15 25.17
N ASP A 3 -20.14 -5.09 24.34
CA ASP A 3 -19.27 -5.65 23.30
C ASP A 3 -19.06 -4.56 22.24
N LYS A 4 -18.10 -3.70 22.49
CA LYS A 4 -17.56 -2.81 21.47
C LYS A 4 -16.71 -3.68 20.56
N SER A 5 -17.36 -4.41 19.65
CA SER A 5 -16.71 -5.02 18.50
C SER A 5 -15.80 -3.95 17.89
N LYS A 6 -14.49 -4.12 18.06
CA LYS A 6 -13.48 -3.42 17.28
C LYS A 6 -13.67 -3.93 15.87
N THR A 7 -14.61 -3.33 15.14
CA THR A 7 -14.66 -3.46 13.70
C THR A 7 -13.40 -2.76 13.22
N SER A 8 -12.30 -3.51 13.12
CA SER A 8 -11.10 -3.08 12.44
C SER A 8 -11.55 -2.66 11.06
N ASP A 9 -11.51 -1.36 10.82
CA ASP A 9 -12.09 -0.70 9.66
C ASP A 9 -11.20 -1.00 8.46
N LYS A 10 -11.29 -2.24 7.97
CA LYS A 10 -10.53 -2.76 6.82
C LYS A 10 -10.79 -1.94 5.55
N SER A 11 -11.83 -1.11 5.53
CA SER A 11 -12.14 -0.15 4.46
C SER A 11 -11.06 0.93 4.27
N LYS A 12 -10.14 1.08 5.23
CA LYS A 12 -9.12 2.13 5.20
C LYS A 12 -7.87 1.76 4.42
N TYR A 13 -7.64 0.49 4.09
CA TYR A 13 -6.37 0.05 3.52
C TYR A 13 -6.55 -0.48 2.10
N ILE A 14 -5.70 -0.02 1.19
CA ILE A 14 -5.58 -0.58 -0.16
C ILE A 14 -4.21 -1.23 -0.27
N THR A 15 -4.17 -2.44 -0.82
CA THR A 15 -2.93 -3.11 -1.22
C THR A 15 -2.81 -3.06 -2.73
N LEU A 16 -1.68 -2.54 -3.20
CA LEU A 16 -1.31 -2.51 -4.61
C LEU A 16 -0.19 -3.51 -4.85
N ASN A 17 -0.34 -4.33 -5.89
CA ASN A 17 0.72 -5.21 -6.37
C ASN A 17 1.49 -4.47 -7.46
N CYS A 18 2.76 -4.16 -7.20
CA CYS A 18 3.60 -3.37 -8.09
C CYS A 18 4.61 -4.27 -8.80
N ILE A 19 4.75 -4.08 -10.12
CA ILE A 19 5.74 -4.77 -10.95
C ILE A 19 6.83 -3.76 -11.29
N ILE A 20 8.09 -4.19 -11.21
CA ILE A 20 9.23 -3.37 -11.61
C ILE A 20 9.53 -3.65 -13.09
N PRO A 21 9.44 -2.65 -13.97
CA PRO A 21 9.77 -2.85 -15.38
C PRO A 21 11.22 -3.29 -15.56
N GLY A 22 11.43 -4.33 -16.37
CA GLY A 22 12.77 -4.88 -16.63
C GLY A 22 13.18 -6.01 -15.68
N GLU A 23 12.38 -6.28 -14.65
CA GLU A 23 12.56 -7.41 -13.76
C GLU A 23 11.62 -8.58 -14.08
N GLY A 24 11.91 -9.74 -13.47
CA GLY A 24 11.10 -10.92 -13.67
C GLY A 24 9.68 -10.66 -13.19
N VAL A 25 8.69 -11.31 -13.80
CA VAL A 25 7.29 -11.28 -13.34
C VAL A 25 7.10 -11.77 -11.89
N ASN A 26 8.16 -12.34 -11.29
CA ASN A 26 8.21 -12.76 -9.89
C ASN A 26 8.62 -11.63 -8.93
N ASP A 27 9.15 -10.51 -9.45
CA ASP A 27 9.60 -9.36 -8.65
C ASP A 27 8.42 -8.40 -8.40
N ILE A 28 7.32 -8.98 -7.91
CA ILE A 28 6.13 -8.25 -7.47
C ILE A 28 6.33 -7.87 -6.02
N PHE A 29 6.16 -6.58 -5.69
CA PHE A 29 6.15 -6.11 -4.31
C PHE A 29 4.82 -5.47 -3.96
N ASN A 30 4.43 -5.58 -2.69
CA ASN A 30 3.14 -5.13 -2.21
C ASN A 30 3.28 -3.79 -1.50
N VAL A 31 2.52 -2.81 -1.96
CA VAL A 31 2.42 -1.49 -1.32
C VAL A 31 1.09 -1.40 -0.59
N THR A 32 1.14 -1.23 0.72
CA THR A 32 -0.07 -1.05 1.54
C THR A 32 -0.20 0.42 1.93
N ILE A 33 -1.34 1.01 1.61
CA ILE A 33 -1.61 2.43 1.86
C ILE A 33 -2.76 2.50 2.85
N SER A 34 -2.55 3.20 3.96
CA SER A 34 -3.61 3.57 4.88
C SER A 34 -4.26 4.87 4.40
N ASN A 35 -5.59 4.94 4.42
CA ASN A 35 -6.43 6.06 4.03
C ASN A 35 -6.77 6.13 2.52
N ALA A 36 -7.57 5.16 2.05
CA ALA A 36 -8.15 5.03 0.70
C ALA A 36 -8.94 6.25 0.16
N ASN A 37 -9.07 7.34 0.92
CA ASN A 37 -9.67 8.59 0.46
C ASN A 37 -8.61 9.61 -0.03
N ASN A 38 -7.33 9.41 0.29
CA ASN A 38 -6.22 10.22 -0.20
C ASN A 38 -5.64 9.55 -1.46
N ASN A 39 -6.43 9.51 -2.52
CA ASN A 39 -6.11 8.88 -3.81
C ASN A 39 -5.11 9.70 -4.65
N ARG A 40 -4.29 10.54 -4.01
CA ARG A 40 -3.32 11.37 -4.70
C ARG A 40 -2.13 10.50 -5.10
N VAL A 41 -1.79 10.53 -6.39
CA VAL A 41 -0.61 9.86 -6.92
C VAL A 41 0.67 10.31 -6.18
N SER A 42 0.72 11.57 -5.73
CA SER A 42 1.85 12.10 -4.96
C SER A 42 2.10 11.35 -3.64
N SER A 43 1.05 10.94 -2.92
CA SER A 43 1.20 10.14 -1.69
C SER A 43 1.63 8.71 -1.98
N LEU A 44 1.39 8.19 -3.17
CA LEU A 44 1.83 6.85 -3.56
C LEU A 44 3.35 6.82 -3.81
N THR A 45 3.90 7.87 -4.44
CA THR A 45 5.33 7.95 -4.74
C THR A 45 6.21 7.80 -3.50
N GLU A 46 5.88 8.49 -2.40
CA GLU A 46 6.67 8.40 -1.16
C GLU A 46 6.61 6.99 -0.54
N VAL A 47 5.44 6.35 -0.56
CA VAL A 47 5.26 5.00 -0.03
C VAL A 47 6.02 3.98 -0.87
N ILE A 48 5.98 4.08 -2.20
CA ILE A 48 6.74 3.21 -3.11
C ILE A 48 8.25 3.36 -2.85
N LYS A 49 8.75 4.60 -2.76
CA LYS A 49 10.17 4.86 -2.46
C LYS A 49 10.60 4.30 -1.10
N ALA A 50 9.73 4.39 -0.10
CA ALA A 50 10.01 3.82 1.22
C ALA A 50 10.02 2.28 1.22
N CYS A 51 9.22 1.63 0.36
CA CYS A 51 9.20 0.18 0.22
C CYS A 51 10.42 -0.37 -0.55
N HIS A 52 10.98 0.40 -1.49
CA HIS A 52 12.15 0.00 -2.30
C HIS A 52 13.20 1.13 -2.36
N PRO A 53 13.84 1.48 -1.23
CA PRO A 53 14.82 2.56 -1.17
C PRO A 53 16.13 2.23 -1.90
N ASP A 54 16.38 0.96 -2.19
CA ASP A 54 17.50 0.48 -2.99
C ASP A 54 17.37 0.82 -4.48
N ARG A 55 16.19 1.26 -4.94
CA ARG A 55 15.87 1.47 -6.36
C ARG A 55 15.57 2.91 -6.76
N PHE A 56 15.40 3.81 -5.79
CA PHE A 56 14.99 5.20 -5.99
C PHE A 56 15.89 6.17 -5.24
#